data_AF-A0A972E6T0-F1
#
_entry.id   AF-A0A972E6T0-F1
#
_cell.length_a   1.000
_cell.length_b   1.000
_cell.length_c   1.000
_cell.angle_alpha   90.00
_cell.angle_beta   90.00
_cell.angle_gamma   90.00
#
_symmetry.space_group_name_H-M   'P 1'
#
loop_
_entity.id
_entity.type
_entity.pdbx_description
1 polymer ?
#
loop_
_entity_poly.entity_id
_entity_poly.type
_entity_poly.pdbx_seq_one_letter_code
_entity_poly.pdbx_strand_id
1 'polypeptide(L)'
;MLDFWSGRAGKKYYLVDEKPTSQAYFMDSGIWQKKLNDDFASGYADSGIKIIDENRAVNTLKFRDVTDFIFFTKDGAEYLKANDLVYIREDFMLEMTVDTVECIIGMDGYAKYYRIGANTAGMTMVVKLPDGAAYTVYDENNACVNFTTVSHNNTTILPANGRVAFIGKAGDVFEIGLH
;
A
#
# COMPACT_ATOMS: atom_id res chain seq x y z
N MET A 1 -17.45 -19.24 8.14
CA MET A 1 -16.19 -19.11 7.36
C MET A 1 -16.23 -17.87 6.49
N LEU A 2 -17.24 -17.69 5.63
CA LEU A 2 -17.40 -16.46 4.82
C LEU A 2 -17.71 -15.21 5.66
N ASP A 3 -18.35 -15.34 6.83
CA ASP A 3 -18.65 -14.19 7.69
C ASP A 3 -17.38 -13.45 8.17
N PHE A 4 -16.29 -14.19 8.44
CA PHE A 4 -14.98 -13.62 8.79
C PHE A 4 -14.35 -12.83 7.63
N TRP A 5 -14.71 -13.19 6.40
CA TRP A 5 -14.20 -12.55 5.20
C TRP A 5 -15.02 -11.34 4.78
N SER A 6 -16.26 -11.20 5.23
CA SER A 6 -17.15 -10.09 4.83
C SER A 6 -16.50 -8.70 4.92
N GLY A 7 -15.70 -8.45 5.96
CA GLY A 7 -14.98 -7.17 6.13
C GLY A 7 -13.86 -6.92 5.11
N ARG A 8 -13.43 -7.95 4.36
CA ARG A 8 -12.40 -7.88 3.33
C ARG A 8 -12.97 -7.69 1.92
N ALA A 9 -14.29 -7.74 1.76
CA ALA A 9 -14.95 -7.67 0.46
C ALA A 9 -14.67 -6.32 -0.23
N GLY A 10 -14.21 -6.38 -1.47
CA GLY A 10 -13.83 -5.22 -2.29
C GLY A 10 -12.60 -4.45 -1.81
N LYS A 11 -11.98 -4.86 -0.69
CA LYS A 11 -10.85 -4.15 -0.08
C LYS A 11 -9.58 -4.27 -0.92
N LYS A 12 -8.81 -3.19 -0.89
CA LYS A 12 -7.50 -3.09 -1.50
C LYS A 12 -6.40 -3.28 -0.48
N TYR A 13 -5.32 -3.89 -0.93
CA TYR A 13 -4.10 -4.17 -0.17
C TYR A 13 -2.91 -3.62 -0.97
N TYR A 14 -2.00 -2.90 -0.29
CA TYR A 14 -0.92 -2.13 -0.93
C TYR A 14 0.45 -2.56 -0.44
N LEU A 15 1.39 -2.69 -1.38
CA LEU A 15 2.70 -3.28 -1.17
C LEU A 15 3.59 -2.48 -0.20
N VAL A 16 4.12 -3.12 0.85
CA VAL A 16 4.89 -2.44 1.90
C VAL A 16 6.34 -2.89 2.05
N ASP A 17 6.73 -4.05 1.52
CA ASP A 17 8.05 -4.65 1.78
C ASP A 17 9.01 -4.60 0.59
N GLU A 18 8.74 -3.72 -0.37
CA GLU A 18 9.63 -3.46 -1.50
C GLU A 18 10.64 -2.35 -1.21
N LYS A 19 11.79 -2.43 -1.91
CA LYS A 19 12.86 -1.44 -1.77
C LYS A 19 12.49 -0.09 -2.40
N PRO A 20 13.10 1.03 -1.96
CA PRO A 20 12.86 2.37 -2.54
C PRO A 20 13.11 2.48 -4.04
N THR A 21 13.92 1.58 -4.61
CA THR A 21 14.23 1.54 -6.05
C THR A 21 13.32 0.60 -6.86
N SER A 22 12.31 0.00 -6.24
CA SER A 22 11.45 -0.97 -6.91
C SER A 22 10.52 -0.31 -7.91
N GLN A 23 10.55 -0.81 -9.15
CA GLN A 23 9.64 -0.35 -10.19
C GLN A 23 8.18 -0.78 -9.93
N ALA A 24 7.94 -1.68 -8.98
CA ALA A 24 6.58 -2.06 -8.58
C ALA A 24 5.77 -0.82 -8.16
N TYR A 25 6.40 0.15 -7.50
CA TYR A 25 5.77 1.41 -7.10
C TYR A 25 5.47 2.36 -8.28
N PHE A 26 6.05 2.15 -9.46
CA PHE A 26 5.85 3.02 -10.60
C PHE A 26 4.95 2.42 -11.68
N MET A 27 5.09 1.11 -11.92
CA MET A 27 4.41 0.41 -13.00
C MET A 27 3.01 0.00 -12.60
N ASP A 28 2.04 0.23 -13.50
CA ASP A 28 0.68 -0.31 -13.41
C ASP A 28 0.66 -1.82 -13.72
N SER A 29 1.31 -2.59 -12.84
CA SER A 29 1.59 -4.01 -13.02
C SER A 29 0.67 -4.92 -12.21
N GLY A 30 -0.26 -4.35 -11.42
CA GLY A 30 -1.04 -5.09 -10.43
C GLY A 30 -0.20 -5.75 -9.32
N ILE A 31 1.10 -5.46 -9.25
CA ILE A 31 2.00 -5.92 -8.17
C ILE A 31 1.88 -5.01 -6.97
N TRP A 32 1.80 -3.70 -7.17
CA TRP A 32 1.73 -2.71 -6.08
C TRP A 32 0.41 -2.72 -5.30
N GLN A 33 -0.67 -3.24 -5.89
CA GLN A 33 -1.98 -3.34 -5.26
C GLN A 33 -2.65 -4.67 -5.59
N LYS A 34 -3.33 -5.25 -4.59
CA LYS A 34 -4.30 -6.34 -4.78
C LYS A 34 -5.69 -5.85 -4.38
N LYS A 35 -6.69 -6.05 -5.24
CA LYS A 35 -8.10 -5.84 -4.89
C LYS A 35 -8.74 -7.22 -4.75
N LEU A 36 -9.41 -7.47 -3.62
CA LEU A 36 -10.21 -8.68 -3.45
C LEU A 36 -11.56 -8.55 -4.16
N ASN A 37 -12.21 -9.69 -4.42
CA ASN A 37 -13.57 -9.72 -4.96
C ASN A 37 -14.54 -8.89 -4.10
N ASP A 38 -15.52 -8.25 -4.75
CA ASP A 38 -16.53 -7.41 -4.08
C ASP A 38 -17.51 -8.23 -3.22
N ASP A 39 -17.58 -9.54 -3.42
CA ASP A 39 -18.21 -10.53 -2.54
C ASP A 39 -17.49 -11.88 -2.62
N PHE A 40 -17.83 -12.78 -1.69
CA PHE A 40 -17.21 -14.10 -1.58
C PHE A 40 -18.22 -15.25 -1.70
N ALA A 41 -19.40 -15.01 -2.29
CA ALA A 41 -20.45 -16.03 -2.41
C ALA A 41 -19.99 -17.25 -3.24
N SER A 42 -19.06 -17.02 -4.17
CA SER A 42 -18.41 -18.07 -4.97
C SER A 42 -17.41 -18.93 -4.17
N GLY A 43 -17.00 -18.48 -2.98
CA GLY A 43 -15.94 -19.09 -2.17
C GLY A 43 -14.52 -18.72 -2.60
N TYR A 44 -14.34 -17.69 -3.43
CA TYR A 44 -13.03 -17.24 -3.93
C TYR A 44 -12.73 -15.80 -3.55
N ALA A 45 -11.50 -15.55 -3.08
CA ALA A 45 -11.00 -14.22 -2.68
C ALA A 45 -10.61 -13.35 -3.88
N ASP A 46 -10.13 -13.98 -4.95
CA ASP A 46 -9.70 -13.41 -6.23
C ASP A 46 -9.73 -14.55 -7.28
N SER A 47 -9.47 -14.24 -8.55
CA SER A 47 -9.45 -15.18 -9.66
C SER A 47 -8.57 -16.40 -9.36
N GLY A 48 -9.21 -17.56 -9.19
CA GLY A 48 -8.54 -18.84 -8.90
C GLY A 48 -8.09 -19.02 -7.45
N ILE A 49 -8.23 -18.02 -6.57
CA ILE A 49 -7.77 -18.08 -5.17
C ILE A 49 -8.94 -18.45 -4.24
N LYS A 50 -9.07 -19.74 -3.92
CA LYS A 50 -10.18 -20.30 -3.15
C LYS A 50 -9.97 -20.11 -1.65
N ILE A 51 -10.99 -19.60 -0.96
CA ILE A 51 -10.99 -19.47 0.50
C ILE A 51 -11.03 -20.87 1.12
N ILE A 52 -10.06 -21.15 1.98
CA ILE A 52 -9.94 -22.45 2.67
C ILE A 52 -10.15 -22.34 4.17
N ASP A 53 -9.90 -21.17 4.77
CA ASP A 53 -10.16 -20.87 6.17
C ASP A 53 -10.32 -19.36 6.42
N GLU A 54 -10.38 -18.95 7.68
CA GLU A 54 -10.55 -17.56 8.12
C GLU A 54 -9.42 -16.60 7.68
N ASN A 55 -8.21 -17.10 7.44
CA ASN A 55 -7.03 -16.28 7.16
C ASN A 55 -6.25 -16.77 5.94
N ARG A 56 -6.76 -17.75 5.20
CA ARG A 56 -6.07 -18.32 4.04
C ARG A 56 -7.01 -18.53 2.87
N ALA A 57 -6.50 -18.15 1.70
CA ALA A 57 -7.06 -18.56 0.43
C ALA A 57 -5.94 -19.07 -0.47
N VAL A 58 -6.17 -20.20 -1.13
CA VAL A 58 -5.14 -20.94 -1.87
C VAL A 58 -5.47 -20.95 -3.34
N ASN A 59 -4.45 -20.79 -4.18
CA ASN A 59 -4.65 -20.87 -5.61
C ASN A 59 -5.03 -22.30 -6.03
N THR A 60 -6.13 -22.42 -6.75
CA THR A 60 -6.65 -23.71 -7.23
C THR A 60 -5.94 -24.18 -8.50
N LEU A 61 -5.23 -23.28 -9.19
CA LEU A 61 -4.36 -23.63 -10.30
C LEU A 61 -3.08 -24.29 -9.76
N LYS A 62 -2.56 -25.28 -10.49
CA LYS A 62 -1.34 -26.01 -10.10
C LYS A 62 -0.18 -25.64 -11.02
N PHE A 63 0.21 -24.38 -11.01
CA PHE A 63 1.46 -23.92 -11.64
C PHE A 63 2.53 -23.66 -10.59
N ARG A 64 3.80 -23.59 -10.99
CA ARG A 64 4.93 -23.38 -10.05
C ARG A 64 4.83 -22.02 -9.34
N ASP A 65 4.31 -21.01 -10.03
CA ASP A 65 4.30 -19.62 -9.58
C ASP A 65 2.88 -19.13 -9.24
N VAL A 66 2.10 -19.96 -8.54
CA VAL A 66 0.75 -19.57 -8.09
C VAL A 66 0.79 -18.89 -6.73
N THR A 67 -0.09 -17.91 -6.55
CA THR A 67 -0.12 -17.06 -5.37
C THR A 67 -1.21 -17.49 -4.41
N ASP A 68 -0.78 -17.89 -3.22
CA ASP A 68 -1.65 -18.04 -2.05
C ASP A 68 -1.75 -16.71 -1.30
N PHE A 69 -2.90 -16.49 -0.66
CA PHE A 69 -3.15 -15.37 0.23
C PHE A 69 -3.17 -15.83 1.68
N ILE A 70 -2.33 -15.21 2.50
CA ILE A 70 -2.28 -15.41 3.94
C ILE A 70 -2.50 -14.06 4.62
N PHE A 71 -3.58 -13.94 5.38
CA PHE A 71 -3.93 -12.74 6.11
C PHE A 71 -3.42 -12.84 7.55
N PHE A 72 -2.87 -11.75 8.06
CA PHE A 72 -2.39 -11.68 9.44
C PHE A 72 -2.56 -10.28 10.00
N THR A 73 -2.65 -10.17 11.33
CA THR A 73 -2.73 -8.89 12.03
C THR A 73 -1.41 -8.57 12.69
N LYS A 74 -0.98 -7.32 12.57
CA LYS A 74 0.20 -6.78 13.24
C LYS A 74 -0.10 -5.36 13.67
N ASP A 75 0.19 -5.03 14.92
CA ASP A 75 -0.01 -3.69 15.51
C ASP A 75 -1.42 -3.11 15.26
N GLY A 76 -2.44 -4.00 15.27
CA GLY A 76 -3.84 -3.64 15.03
C GLY A 76 -4.22 -3.47 13.55
N ALA A 77 -3.28 -3.56 12.61
CA ALA A 77 -3.53 -3.51 11.18
C ALA A 77 -3.53 -4.91 10.55
N GLU A 78 -4.42 -5.11 9.57
CA GLU A 78 -4.45 -6.33 8.76
C GLU A 78 -3.52 -6.21 7.56
N TYR A 79 -2.73 -7.26 7.35
CA TYR A 79 -1.82 -7.42 6.24
C TYR A 79 -2.17 -8.68 5.45
N LEU A 80 -1.84 -8.65 4.17
CA LEU A 80 -1.89 -9.77 3.25
C LEU A 80 -0.45 -10.13 2.87
N LYS A 81 -0.06 -11.39 3.07
CA LYS A 81 1.09 -11.98 2.40
C LYS A 81 0.62 -12.69 1.15
N ALA A 82 1.21 -12.34 0.02
CA ALA A 82 0.96 -12.94 -1.29
C ALA A 82 2.31 -13.22 -1.97
N ASN A 83 2.66 -14.50 -2.14
CA ASN A 83 4.03 -14.94 -2.41
C ASN A 83 5.00 -14.44 -1.32
N ASP A 84 6.13 -13.85 -1.74
CA ASP A 84 7.13 -13.23 -0.87
C ASP A 84 6.89 -11.74 -0.62
N LEU A 85 5.70 -11.23 -0.96
CA LEU A 85 5.34 -9.82 -0.81
C LEU A 85 4.30 -9.64 0.29
N VAL A 86 4.39 -8.51 0.99
CA VAL A 86 3.50 -8.11 2.08
C VAL A 86 2.77 -6.83 1.71
N TYR A 87 1.48 -6.80 2.04
CA TYR A 87 0.58 -5.72 1.71
C TYR A 87 -0.22 -5.27 2.91
N ILE A 88 -0.42 -3.95 3.09
CA ILE A 88 -1.31 -3.39 4.11
C ILE A 88 -2.72 -3.15 3.55
N ARG A 89 -3.76 -3.48 4.31
CA ARG A 89 -5.15 -3.16 3.91
C ARG A 89 -5.41 -1.66 3.96
N GLU A 90 -6.13 -1.15 2.97
CA GLU A 90 -6.38 0.29 2.77
C GLU A 90 -7.00 1.02 3.98
N ASP A 91 -7.83 0.32 4.75
CA ASP A 91 -8.50 0.87 5.93
C ASP A 91 -7.54 1.32 7.03
N PHE A 92 -6.32 0.77 7.06
CA PHE A 92 -5.29 1.10 8.06
C PHE A 92 -4.33 2.18 7.59
N MET A 93 -4.57 2.79 6.42
CA MET A 93 -3.83 3.96 5.98
C MET A 93 -4.26 5.18 6.78
N LEU A 94 -3.26 5.84 7.37
CA LEU A 94 -3.44 7.12 8.04
C LEU A 94 -3.89 8.17 7.04
N GLU A 95 -4.54 9.21 7.53
CA GLU A 95 -4.83 10.39 6.72
C GLU A 95 -3.68 11.39 6.86
N MET A 96 -3.21 11.95 5.74
CA MET A 96 -2.29 13.07 5.76
C MET A 96 -3.07 14.31 6.16
N THR A 97 -2.60 14.99 7.20
CA THR A 97 -3.20 16.22 7.72
C THR A 97 -2.17 17.34 7.65
N VAL A 98 -2.60 18.59 7.83
CA VAL A 98 -1.69 19.75 7.89
C VAL A 98 -0.68 19.66 9.03
N ASP A 99 -0.98 18.88 10.07
CA ASP A 99 -0.10 18.64 11.22
C ASP A 99 0.87 17.47 10.98
N THR A 100 0.78 16.79 9.83
CA THR A 100 1.70 15.71 9.43
C THR A 100 3.03 16.32 8.99
N VAL A 101 3.92 16.53 9.95
CA VAL A 101 5.25 17.13 9.74
C VAL A 101 6.38 16.10 9.57
N GLU A 102 6.13 14.84 9.94
CA GLU A 102 7.10 13.76 9.80
C GLU A 102 6.46 12.41 9.54
N CYS A 103 7.23 11.49 8.95
CA CYS A 103 6.89 10.08 8.85
C CYS A 103 8.11 9.23 9.23
N ILE A 104 7.96 8.38 10.23
CA ILE A 104 9.02 7.46 10.70
C ILE A 104 8.70 6.04 10.23
N ILE A 105 9.60 5.40 9.49
CA ILE A 105 9.45 3.99 9.07
C ILE A 105 9.61 3.07 10.27
N GLY A 106 8.68 2.11 10.41
CA GLY A 106 8.70 1.15 11.51
C GLY A 106 9.95 0.26 11.49
N MET A 107 10.24 -0.41 12.60
CA MET A 107 11.42 -1.30 12.68
C MET A 107 11.32 -2.55 11.78
N ASP A 108 10.16 -2.79 11.20
CA ASP A 108 9.95 -3.81 10.17
C ASP A 108 10.41 -3.39 8.77
N GLY A 109 10.70 -2.10 8.57
CA GLY A 109 11.07 -1.54 7.28
C GLY A 109 9.89 -1.43 6.30
N TYR A 110 8.65 -1.56 6.77
CA TYR A 110 7.47 -1.48 5.90
C TYR A 110 7.20 -0.03 5.50
N ALA A 111 6.93 0.16 4.20
CA ALA A 111 6.51 1.44 3.66
C ALA A 111 5.25 1.95 4.38
N LYS A 112 5.20 3.26 4.61
CA LYS A 112 4.07 3.91 5.28
C LYS A 112 3.20 4.66 4.29
N TYR A 113 1.92 4.33 4.30
CA TYR A 113 0.93 4.94 3.42
C TYR A 113 0.09 5.97 4.14
N TYR A 114 -0.20 7.06 3.42
CA TYR A 114 -1.16 8.07 3.81
C TYR A 114 -2.20 8.29 2.71
N ARG A 115 -3.46 8.43 3.09
CA ARG A 115 -4.53 8.95 2.24
C ARG A 115 -4.43 10.47 2.21
N ILE A 116 -4.61 11.06 1.03
CA ILE A 116 -4.67 12.51 0.89
C ILE A 116 -6.10 12.94 1.20
N GLY A 117 -6.26 13.65 2.33
CA GLY A 117 -7.55 14.18 2.76
C GLY A 117 -7.95 15.45 2.01
N ALA A 118 -9.22 15.85 2.15
CA ALA A 118 -9.76 17.04 1.50
C ALA A 118 -9.00 18.33 1.87
N ASN A 119 -8.48 18.40 3.10
CA ASN A 119 -7.76 19.58 3.61
C ASN A 119 -6.31 19.69 3.11
N THR A 120 -5.73 18.59 2.65
CA THR A 120 -4.35 18.55 2.11
C THR A 120 -4.31 18.46 0.60
N ALA A 121 -5.44 18.16 -0.05
CA ALA A 121 -5.55 18.15 -1.50
C ALA A 121 -5.26 19.54 -2.07
N GLY A 122 -4.43 19.60 -3.12
CA GLY A 122 -3.98 20.83 -3.75
C GLY A 122 -2.79 21.52 -3.05
N MET A 123 -2.44 21.12 -1.82
CA MET A 123 -1.23 21.62 -1.16
C MET A 123 0.03 21.10 -1.85
N THR A 124 1.09 21.88 -1.78
CA THR A 124 2.42 21.48 -2.23
C THR A 124 3.14 20.77 -1.09
N MET A 125 3.39 19.47 -1.26
CA MET A 125 4.20 18.68 -0.35
C MET A 125 5.67 18.76 -0.75
N VAL A 126 6.53 19.14 0.18
CA VAL A 126 8.00 19.08 0.07
C VAL A 126 8.50 18.09 1.10
N VAL A 127 9.33 17.14 0.67
CA VAL A 127 9.86 16.10 1.57
C VAL A 127 11.38 16.17 1.61
N LYS A 128 11.95 16.13 2.81
CA LYS A 128 13.38 15.86 2.98
C LYS A 128 13.55 14.36 3.17
N LEU A 129 14.19 13.72 2.19
CA LEU A 129 14.35 12.27 2.17
C LEU A 129 15.61 11.84 2.93
N PRO A 130 15.53 10.74 3.70
CA PRO A 130 16.71 9.98 4.11
C PRO A 130 17.52 9.44 2.92
N ASP A 131 18.79 9.16 3.14
CA ASP A 131 19.69 8.66 2.10
C ASP A 131 19.24 7.30 1.55
N GLY A 132 18.93 7.29 0.24
CA GLY A 132 18.48 6.09 -0.47
C GLY A 132 17.02 5.74 -0.25
N ALA A 133 16.25 6.60 0.41
CA ALA A 133 14.80 6.49 0.55
C ALA A 133 14.06 7.08 -0.65
N ALA A 134 12.76 6.81 -0.74
CA ALA A 134 11.89 7.34 -1.77
C ALA A 134 10.49 7.63 -1.23
N TYR A 135 9.73 8.45 -1.96
CA TYR A 135 8.28 8.49 -1.79
C TYR A 135 7.57 8.47 -3.14
N THR A 136 6.33 8.03 -3.11
CA THR A 136 5.44 7.99 -4.27
C THR A 136 4.16 8.75 -3.98
N VAL A 137 3.58 9.40 -4.98
CA VAL A 137 2.25 10.00 -4.91
C VAL A 137 1.40 9.42 -6.04
N TYR A 138 0.20 8.98 -5.70
CA TYR A 138 -0.78 8.47 -6.64
C TYR A 138 -2.04 9.34 -6.61
N ASP A 139 -2.68 9.51 -7.76
CA ASP A 139 -4.01 10.13 -7.84
C ASP A 139 -5.14 9.14 -7.47
N GLU A 140 -6.39 9.61 -7.58
CA GLU A 140 -7.59 8.83 -7.28
C GLU A 140 -7.76 7.58 -8.15
N ASN A 141 -7.20 7.62 -9.37
CA ASN A 141 -7.23 6.53 -10.33
C ASN A 141 -6.03 5.57 -10.16
N ASN A 142 -5.25 5.74 -9.09
CA ASN A 142 -3.99 5.03 -8.84
C ASN A 142 -2.86 5.35 -9.82
N ALA A 143 -2.97 6.40 -10.64
CA ALA A 143 -1.86 6.77 -11.51
C ALA A 143 -0.74 7.39 -10.67
N CYS A 144 0.50 6.92 -10.87
CA CYS A 144 1.67 7.46 -10.19
C CYS A 144 1.99 8.86 -10.75
N VAL A 145 1.74 9.91 -9.97
CA VAL A 145 2.01 11.30 -10.36
C VAL A 145 3.41 11.76 -9.96
N ASN A 146 3.99 11.16 -8.92
CA ASN A 146 5.40 11.33 -8.58
C ASN A 146 5.98 10.05 -7.99
N PHE A 147 7.22 9.74 -8.34
CA PHE A 147 8.04 8.76 -7.65
C PHE A 147 9.47 9.27 -7.64
N THR A 148 9.99 9.63 -6.47
CA THR A 148 11.27 10.35 -6.35
C THR A 148 12.46 9.61 -6.95
N THR A 149 12.42 8.27 -6.96
CA THR A 149 13.44 7.43 -7.61
C THR A 149 13.51 7.68 -9.12
N VAL A 150 12.38 7.98 -9.76
CA VAL A 150 12.27 8.21 -11.21
C VAL A 150 12.35 9.69 -11.54
N SER A 151 11.65 10.54 -10.79
CA SER A 151 11.52 11.97 -11.08
C SER A 151 12.71 12.79 -10.59
N HIS A 152 13.45 12.29 -9.58
CA HIS A 152 14.42 13.05 -8.80
C HIS A 152 13.86 14.35 -8.21
N ASN A 153 12.53 14.44 -8.06
CA ASN A 153 11.83 15.60 -7.55
C ASN A 153 11.16 15.28 -6.22
N ASN A 154 11.59 15.96 -5.16
CA ASN A 154 11.08 15.80 -3.81
C ASN A 154 9.89 16.71 -3.49
N THR A 155 9.35 17.43 -4.46
CA THR A 155 8.18 18.30 -4.33
C THR A 155 7.02 17.78 -5.19
N THR A 156 5.80 17.78 -4.66
CA THR A 156 4.60 17.32 -5.40
C THR A 156 3.33 18.03 -4.94
N ILE A 157 2.47 18.41 -5.88
CA ILE A 157 1.10 18.87 -5.56
C ILE A 157 0.26 17.64 -5.24
N LEU A 158 -0.38 17.63 -4.08
CA LEU A 158 -1.16 16.49 -3.61
C LEU A 158 -2.50 16.39 -4.37
N PRO A 159 -2.75 15.30 -5.12
CA PRO A 159 -4.03 15.10 -5.81
C PRO A 159 -5.15 14.76 -4.81
N ALA A 160 -6.36 15.26 -5.08
CA ALA A 160 -7.54 14.89 -4.32
C ALA A 160 -7.79 13.37 -4.36
N ASN A 161 -8.21 12.78 -3.23
CA ASN A 161 -8.46 11.35 -3.07
C ASN A 161 -7.26 10.44 -3.43
N GLY A 162 -6.06 11.02 -3.52
CA GLY A 162 -4.84 10.30 -3.80
C GLY A 162 -4.21 9.67 -2.57
N ARG A 163 -2.99 9.15 -2.74
CA ARG A 163 -2.21 8.52 -1.67
C ARG A 163 -0.73 8.87 -1.78
N VAL A 164 -0.07 8.91 -0.64
CA VAL A 164 1.39 9.01 -0.53
C VAL A 164 1.92 7.71 0.09
N ALA A 165 3.03 7.18 -0.42
CA ALA A 165 3.77 6.11 0.24
C ALA A 165 5.22 6.54 0.49
N PHE A 166 5.68 6.45 1.73
CA PHE A 166 7.06 6.67 2.12
C PHE A 166 7.78 5.33 2.25
N ILE A 167 8.92 5.19 1.56
CA ILE A 167 9.63 3.92 1.39
C ILE A 167 11.08 4.14 1.81
N GLY A 168 11.51 3.49 2.88
CA GLY A 168 12.83 3.67 3.48
C GLY A 168 13.23 2.46 4.31
N LYS A 169 14.37 2.55 4.97
CA LYS A 169 14.86 1.54 5.91
C LYS A 169 14.15 1.67 7.24
N ALA A 170 14.23 0.62 8.05
CA ALA A 170 13.77 0.64 9.43
C ALA A 170 14.35 1.84 10.20
N GLY A 171 13.48 2.67 10.78
CA GLY A 171 13.87 3.86 11.55
C GLY A 171 14.16 5.13 10.73
N ASP A 172 14.06 5.08 9.39
CA ASP A 172 14.19 6.27 8.55
C ASP A 172 13.12 7.32 8.90
N VAL A 173 13.52 8.60 8.94
CA VAL A 173 12.65 9.74 9.28
C VAL A 173 12.55 10.68 8.09
N PHE A 174 11.35 10.84 7.56
CA PHE A 174 11.03 11.80 6.50
C PHE A 174 10.49 13.08 7.14
N GLU A 175 11.07 14.24 6.84
CA GLU A 175 10.51 15.54 7.23
C GLU A 175 9.58 16.03 6.11
N ILE A 176 8.37 16.46 6.46
CA ILE A 176 7.28 16.79 5.54
C ILE A 176 6.87 18.25 5.76
N GLY A 177 6.92 19.05 4.69
CA GLY A 177 6.35 20.39 4.63
C GLY A 177 5.14 20.42 3.70
N LEU A 178 4.00 20.91 4.20
CA LEU A 178 2.79 21.14 3.40
C LEU A 178 2.57 22.66 3.27
N HIS A 179 2.45 23.15 2.04
CA HIS A 179 2.34 24.58 1.71
C HIS A 179 1.15 24.89 0.79
#